data_AF-A0A5J4PBL3-F1
#
_entry.id   AF-A0A5J4PBL3-F1
#
_cell.length_a   1.000
_cell.length_b   1.000
_cell.length_c   1.000
_cell.angle_alpha   90.00
_cell.angle_beta   90.00
_cell.angle_gamma   90.00
#
_symmetry.space_group_name_H-M   'P 1'
#
loop_
_entity.id
_entity.type
_entity.pdbx_description
1 polymer ?
#
loop_
_entity_poly.entity_id
_entity_poly.type
_entity_poly.pdbx_seq_one_letter_code
_entity_poly.pdbx_strand_id
1 'polypeptide(L)' 'HDYVYMCAKEDFSGTHNFAVNLAGHNANAKRYQQALNKKKIYK' A
#
# COMPACT_ATOMS: atom_id res chain seq x y z
N HIS A 1 -1.03 -14.71 -13.48
CA HIS A 1 -0.53 -13.50 -12.81
C HIS A 1 -0.16 -13.89 -11.38
N ASP A 2 1.13 -13.86 -11.04
CA ASP A 2 1.69 -14.38 -9.77
C ASP A 2 1.76 -13.32 -8.65
N TYR A 3 0.72 -12.50 -8.52
CA TYR A 3 0.70 -11.49 -7.46
C TYR A 3 0.28 -12.15 -6.14
N VAL A 4 1.26 -12.46 -5.29
CA VAL A 4 1.03 -13.08 -3.98
C VAL A 4 0.57 -12.07 -2.94
N TYR A 5 0.90 -10.78 -3.12
CA TYR A 5 0.68 -9.76 -2.11
C TYR A 5 -0.13 -8.58 -2.64
N MET A 6 -1.17 -8.18 -1.91
CA MET A 6 -2.01 -7.02 -2.21
C MET A 6 -1.92 -5.99 -1.08
N CYS A 7 -1.88 -4.70 -1.43
CA CYS A 7 -1.84 -3.58 -0.48
C CYS A 7 -2.71 -2.43 -0.98
N ALA A 8 -3.43 -1.73 -0.10
CA ALA A 8 -4.24 -0.57 -0.49
C ALA A 8 -3.36 0.57 -1.01
N LYS A 9 -3.80 1.25 -2.07
CA LYS A 9 -3.06 2.38 -2.62
C LYS A 9 -3.15 3.60 -1.71
N GLU A 10 -2.06 4.35 -1.62
CA GLU A 10 -1.93 5.63 -0.91
C GLU A 10 -2.91 6.73 -1.35
N ASP A 11 -3.55 6.56 -2.51
CA ASP A 11 -4.48 7.52 -3.10
C ASP A 11 -5.89 7.46 -2.48
N PHE A 12 -6.22 6.41 -1.72
CA PHE A 12 -7.56 6.17 -1.15
C PHE A 12 -8.70 6.11 -2.18
N SER A 13 -8.38 6.07 -3.48
CA SER A 13 -9.30 5.91 -4.60
C SER A 13 -10.01 4.54 -4.66
N GLY A 14 -9.65 3.61 -3.75
CA GLY A 14 -10.19 2.24 -3.72
C GLY A 14 -9.40 1.25 -4.59
N THR A 15 -8.28 1.69 -5.19
CA THR A 15 -7.37 0.81 -5.95
C THR A 15 -6.37 0.08 -5.05
N HIS A 16 -5.93 -1.10 -5.49
CA HIS A 16 -4.93 -1.92 -4.79
C HIS A 16 -3.61 -1.99 -5.58
N ASN A 17 -2.48 -1.88 -4.88
CA ASN A 17 -1.17 -2.22 -5.39
C ASN A 17 -0.92 -3.72 -5.23
N PHE A 18 -0.57 -4.39 -6.32
CA PHE A 18 -0.24 -5.81 -6.35
C PHE A 18 1.27 -5.99 -6.46
N ALA A 19 1.83 -6.92 -5.69
CA ALA A 19 3.25 -7.24 -5.69
C ALA A 19 3.45 -8.76 -5.76
N VAL A 20 4.46 -9.17 -6.52
CA VAL A 20 4.87 -10.58 -6.68
C VAL A 20 5.89 -11.01 -5.63
N ASN A 21 6.47 -10.05 -4.89
CA ASN A 21 7.52 -10.30 -3.90
C ASN A 21 7.27 -9.52 -2.60
N LEU A 22 7.84 -10.02 -1.50
CA LEU A 22 7.72 -9.41 -0.17
C LEU A 22 8.34 -8.00 -0.13
N ALA A 23 9.45 -7.77 -0.85
CA ALA A 23 10.10 -6.47 -0.93
C ALA A 23 9.18 -5.40 -1.55
N GLY A 24 8.47 -5.74 -2.63
CA GLY A 24 7.49 -4.86 -3.27
C GLY A 24 6.27 -4.63 -2.38
N HIS A 25 5.82 -5.66 -1.65
CA HIS A 25 4.75 -5.50 -0.67
C HIS A 25 5.15 -4.53 0.45
N ASN A 26 6.35 -4.67 1.02
CA ASN A 26 6.86 -3.78 2.06
C ASN A 26 7.01 -2.34 1.57
N ALA A 27 7.47 -2.14 0.33
CA ALA A 27 7.53 -0.81 -0.28
C ALA A 27 6.13 -0.18 -0.41
N ASN A 28 5.15 -0.94 -0.88
CA ASN A 28 3.76 -0.49 -1.00
C ASN A 28 3.13 -0.19 0.36
N ALA A 29 3.36 -1.05 1.36
CA ALA A 29 2.89 -0.86 2.73
C ALA A 29 3.48 0.41 3.35
N LYS A 30 4.77 0.69 3.13
CA LYS A 30 5.42 1.91 3.62
C LYS A 30 4.80 3.17 3.01
N ARG A 31 4.50 3.16 1.71
CA ARG A 31 3.81 4.27 1.03
C ARG A 31 2.41 4.49 1.59
N TYR A 32 1.66 3.41 1.81
CA TYR A 32 0.34 3.49 2.43
C TYR A 32 0.40 4.06 3.86
N GLN A 33 1.33 3.59 4.70
CA GLN A 33 1.56 4.14 6.04
C GLN A 33 1.95 5.62 6.00
N GLN A 34 2.83 6.03 5.09
CA GLN A 34 3.21 7.43 4.91
C GLN A 34 2.02 8.30 4.51
N ALA A 35 1.15 7.80 3.64
CA ALA A 35 -0.06 8.51 3.21
C ALA A 35 -1.09 8.63 4.33
N LEU A 36 -1.28 7.58 5.15
CA LEU A 36 -2.11 7.63 6.35
C LEU A 36 -1.60 8.69 7.35
N ASN A 37 -0.28 8.71 7.59
CA ASN A 37 0.37 9.70 8.45
C ASN A 37 0.23 11.11 7.89
N LYS A 38 0.44 11.30 6.58
CA LYS A 38 0.30 12.60 5.90
C LYS A 38 -1.12 13.13 5.94
N LYS A 39 -2.12 12.26 5.79
CA LYS A 39 -3.53 12.64 5.90
C LYS A 39 -3.99 12.81 7.35
N LYS A 40 -3.13 12.57 8.35
CA LYS A 40 -3.48 12.61 9.79
C LYS A 40 -4.75 11.82 10.13
N ILE A 41 -4.96 10.69 9.45
CA ILE A 41 -6.14 9.82 9.67
C ILE A 41 -5.96 8.99 10.95
N TYR A 42 -4.75 8.99 11.53
CA TYR A 42 -4.55 8.55 12.92
C TYR A 42 -5.26 9.53 13.87
N LYS A 43 -6.49 9.18 14.26
CA LYS A 43 -7.16 9.68 15.48
C LYS A 43 -7.47 8.50 16.38
#